data_AF-A0AA41VVR7-F1
#
_entry.id   AF-A0AA41VVR7-F1
#
_cell.length_a   1.000
_cell.length_b   1.000
_cell.length_c   1.000
_cell.angle_alpha   90.00
_cell.angle_beta   90.00
_cell.angle_gamma   90.00
#
_symmetry.space_group_name_H-M   'P 1'
#
loop_
_entity.id
_entity.type
_entity.pdbx_description
1 polymer ?
#
loop_
_entity_poly.entity_id
_entity_poly.type
_entity_poly.pdbx_seq_one_letter_code
_entity_poly.pdbx_strand_id
1 'polypeptide(L)'
;MFITQENLKLCYSYKSSSSSAGRIKRLVLTKKGSTKPNVTPDRELYAYSRFVTHVDSGFITTLTDLYREKLRPGSEVLDIMSSWVSHLPKEIEFKKVVGHGLDSQELAKNPRLDYFFLKDLNQNQEFEMEKCSFDAVLCTVSVHYLQQLKKVFAEIFRVLKPGGLFIVSFSNRLFYEKEIGAWREGSGYCWDNRLLD
;
A
#
# COMPACT_ATOMS: atom_id res chain seq x y z
N MET A 1 -3.25 -8.76 3.30
CA MET A 1 -3.04 -8.70 4.76
C MET A 1 -2.88 -7.24 5.12
N PHE A 2 -3.65 -6.72 6.09
CA PHE A 2 -3.57 -5.33 6.56
C PHE A 2 -2.92 -5.35 7.95
N ILE A 3 -1.87 -4.56 8.17
CA ILE A 3 -1.21 -4.44 9.49
C ILE A 3 -1.19 -2.97 9.88
N THR A 4 -1.74 -2.66 11.06
CA THR A 4 -1.73 -1.33 11.67
C THR A 4 -0.77 -1.33 12.86
N GLN A 5 -0.16 -0.19 13.17
CA GLN A 5 0.92 -0.08 14.16
C GLN A 5 0.43 -0.21 15.63
N GLU A 6 -0.88 -0.23 15.89
CA GLU A 6 -1.39 -0.17 17.26
C GLU A 6 -2.20 -1.34 17.79
N ASN A 7 -2.57 -2.35 17.00
CA ASN A 7 -3.15 -3.56 17.59
C ASN A 7 -2.90 -4.81 16.72
N LEU A 8 -2.18 -5.76 17.31
CA LEU A 8 -2.06 -7.14 16.85
C LEU A 8 -3.44 -7.79 16.72
N LYS A 9 -4.00 -7.80 15.51
CA LYS A 9 -4.77 -8.90 14.88
C LYS A 9 -5.55 -8.33 13.70
N LEU A 10 -5.38 -8.95 12.54
CA LEU A 10 -6.47 -9.25 11.61
C LEU A 10 -6.02 -10.38 10.67
N CYS A 11 -6.17 -11.61 11.18
CA CYS A 11 -6.23 -12.81 10.36
C CYS A 11 -7.54 -12.80 9.57
N TYR A 12 -7.48 -13.10 8.27
CA TYR A 12 -8.64 -13.63 7.55
C TYR A 12 -8.23 -14.99 6.97
N SER A 13 -8.72 -16.06 7.59
CA SER A 13 -8.70 -17.42 7.05
C SER A 13 -10.02 -17.63 6.31
N TYR A 14 -9.94 -17.92 5.01
CA TYR A 14 -11.10 -18.27 4.20
C TYR A 14 -11.34 -19.77 4.32
N LYS A 15 -12.34 -20.18 5.12
CA LYS A 15 -12.93 -21.52 5.00
C LYS A 15 -14.10 -21.44 4.04
N SER A 16 -14.06 -22.23 2.96
CA SER A 16 -15.15 -22.32 2.00
C SER A 16 -16.33 -23.06 2.61
N SER A 17 -17.51 -22.45 2.57
CA SER A 17 -18.77 -23.19 2.45
C SER A 17 -19.78 -22.37 1.65
N SER A 18 -20.71 -23.09 1.04
CA SER A 18 -21.51 -22.76 -0.14
C SER A 18 -22.49 -21.58 -0.03
N SER A 19 -22.54 -20.79 -1.12
CA SER A 19 -23.71 -20.13 -1.74
C SER A 19 -24.64 -19.25 -0.88
N SER A 20 -24.54 -17.93 -1.08
CA SER A 20 -25.58 -17.07 -1.70
C SER A 20 -25.11 -15.61 -1.57
N ALA A 21 -25.30 -14.80 -2.61
CA ALA A 21 -24.74 -13.45 -2.74
C ALA A 21 -24.89 -12.62 -1.46
N GLY A 22 -23.75 -12.35 -0.79
CA GLY A 22 -23.71 -11.67 0.50
C GLY A 22 -24.14 -10.21 0.39
N ARG A 23 -25.23 -9.85 1.08
CA ARG A 23 -25.62 -8.45 1.31
C ARG A 23 -24.52 -7.69 2.05
N ILE A 24 -24.09 -6.55 1.49
CA ILE A 24 -23.19 -5.59 2.16
C ILE A 24 -23.85 -5.13 3.46
N LYS A 25 -23.29 -5.50 4.62
CA LYS A 25 -23.87 -5.13 5.94
C LYS A 25 -23.61 -3.68 6.34
N ARG A 26 -22.61 -3.00 5.76
CA ARG A 26 -22.37 -1.56 5.96
C ARG A 26 -21.47 -1.01 4.87
N LEU A 27 -21.92 0.03 4.16
CA LEU A 27 -21.06 0.81 3.27
C LEU A 27 -20.35 1.87 4.13
N VAL A 28 -19.06 1.67 4.39
CA VAL A 28 -18.25 2.53 5.29
C VAL A 28 -17.70 3.77 4.57
N LEU A 29 -17.93 3.91 3.26
CA LEU A 29 -17.48 5.06 2.48
C LEU A 29 -18.66 5.70 1.75
N THR A 30 -19.13 6.83 2.25
CA THR A 30 -20.02 7.73 1.50
C THR A 30 -19.19 8.53 0.48
N LYS A 31 -19.79 8.88 -0.67
CA LYS A 31 -19.15 9.63 -1.78
C LYS A 31 -18.41 10.91 -1.36
N LYS A 32 -18.75 11.49 -0.20
CA LYS A 32 -18.12 12.69 0.38
C LYS A 32 -16.75 12.44 1.02
N GLY A 33 -16.47 11.21 1.46
CA GLY A 33 -15.18 10.80 2.01
C GLY A 33 -14.25 10.26 0.94
N SER A 34 -14.22 10.84 -0.27
CA SER A 34 -13.35 10.41 -1.40
C SER A 34 -12.63 11.57 -2.08
N THR A 35 -12.78 12.79 -1.58
CA THR A 35 -12.23 14.01 -2.18
C THR A 35 -11.13 14.59 -1.29
N LYS A 36 -9.93 14.76 -1.86
CA LYS A 36 -8.82 15.52 -1.25
C LYS A 36 -9.23 17.00 -1.13
N PRO A 37 -8.86 17.70 -0.04
CA PRO A 37 -9.06 19.16 0.05
C PRO A 37 -8.11 19.95 -0.86
N ASN A 38 -7.07 19.33 -1.43
CA ASN A 38 -6.10 19.98 -2.29
C ASN A 38 -5.99 19.26 -3.65
N VAL A 39 -6.15 20.02 -4.74
CA VAL A 39 -6.29 19.55 -6.14
C VAL A 39 -4.97 19.67 -6.90
N THR A 40 -3.88 20.08 -6.24
CA THR A 40 -2.56 20.21 -6.89
C THR A 40 -2.09 18.87 -7.46
N PRO A 41 -1.62 18.83 -8.71
CA PRO A 41 -1.11 17.60 -9.33
C PRO A 41 -0.01 16.97 -8.45
N ASP A 42 -0.14 15.67 -8.16
CA ASP A 42 0.79 14.95 -7.29
C ASP A 42 2.26 15.07 -7.81
N ARG A 43 2.45 15.24 -9.13
CA ARG A 43 3.74 15.43 -9.82
C ARG A 43 4.60 16.58 -9.28
N GLU A 44 4.00 17.69 -8.85
CA GLU A 44 4.76 18.84 -8.34
C GLU A 44 5.29 18.62 -6.92
N LEU A 45 4.64 17.74 -6.15
CA LEU A 45 5.06 17.41 -4.78
C LEU A 45 6.21 16.40 -4.73
N TYR A 46 6.32 15.55 -5.76
CA TYR A 46 7.42 14.59 -5.96
C TYR A 46 8.59 15.16 -6.80
N ALA A 47 8.57 16.45 -7.13
CA ALA A 47 9.65 17.10 -7.87
C ALA A 47 10.99 17.17 -7.10
N TYR A 48 10.94 16.98 -5.78
CA TYR A 48 12.11 16.92 -4.90
C TYR A 48 12.16 15.57 -4.20
N SER A 49 13.08 14.71 -4.63
CA SER A 49 13.33 13.42 -3.98
C SER A 49 13.70 13.63 -2.52
N ARG A 50 12.95 12.99 -1.63
CA ARG A 50 13.20 13.05 -0.18
C ARG A 50 13.75 11.70 0.22
N PHE A 51 15.08 11.60 0.24
CA PHE A 51 15.80 10.40 0.70
C PHE A 51 15.68 10.21 2.22
N VAL A 52 14.46 10.10 2.73
CA VAL A 52 14.17 9.94 4.15
C VAL A 52 13.25 8.73 4.31
N THR A 53 13.68 7.74 5.08
CA THR A 53 12.78 6.71 5.57
C THR A 53 11.85 7.34 6.60
N HIS A 54 10.62 7.68 6.19
CA HIS A 54 9.62 8.35 7.02
C HIS A 54 9.02 7.47 8.13
N VAL A 55 9.59 6.28 8.37
CA VAL A 55 9.15 5.28 9.33
C VAL A 55 10.28 4.91 10.28
N ASP A 56 9.94 4.66 11.54
CA ASP A 56 10.91 4.27 12.56
C ASP A 56 11.52 2.87 12.30
N SER A 57 12.66 2.60 12.91
CA SER A 57 13.40 1.33 12.75
C SER A 57 12.60 0.12 13.26
N GLY A 58 11.67 0.30 14.20
CA GLY A 58 10.78 -0.75 14.68
C GLY A 58 9.78 -1.19 13.61
N PHE A 59 9.17 -0.21 12.92
CA PHE A 59 8.30 -0.49 11.77
C PHE A 59 9.06 -1.20 10.65
N ILE A 60 10.26 -0.72 10.30
CA ILE A 60 11.08 -1.34 9.24
C ILE A 60 11.42 -2.79 9.59
N THR A 61 11.84 -3.06 10.83
CA THR A 61 12.15 -4.42 11.29
C THR A 61 10.92 -5.31 11.18
N THR A 62 9.80 -4.87 11.72
CA THR A 62 8.54 -5.63 11.70
C THR A 62 8.06 -5.91 10.27
N LEU A 63 8.16 -4.93 9.38
CA LEU A 63 7.79 -5.08 7.97
C LEU A 63 8.71 -6.08 7.26
N THR A 64 10.02 -5.99 7.52
CA THR A 64 11.01 -6.90 6.94
C THR A 64 10.77 -8.32 7.43
N ASP A 65 10.48 -8.51 8.72
CA ASP A 65 10.18 -9.81 9.32
C ASP A 65 8.89 -10.42 8.74
N LEU A 66 7.86 -9.60 8.53
CA LEU A 66 6.65 -10.03 7.84
C LEU A 66 6.96 -10.51 6.41
N TYR A 67 7.74 -9.75 5.65
CA TYR A 67 8.14 -10.15 4.31
C TYR A 67 8.94 -11.44 4.31
N ARG A 68 9.81 -11.64 5.31
CA ARG A 68 10.55 -12.89 5.49
C ARG A 68 9.63 -14.08 5.74
N GLU A 69 8.57 -13.89 6.53
CA GLU A 69 7.61 -14.96 6.83
C GLU A 69 6.69 -15.29 5.65
N LYS A 70 6.29 -14.27 4.87
CA LYS A 70 5.22 -14.40 3.87
C LYS A 70 5.70 -14.57 2.44
N LEU A 71 6.84 -14.00 2.07
CA LEU A 71 7.35 -14.07 0.71
C LEU A 71 8.24 -15.29 0.53
N ARG A 72 8.14 -15.93 -0.64
CA ARG A 72 8.93 -17.12 -0.95
C ARG A 72 10.15 -16.75 -1.81
N PRO A 73 11.30 -17.41 -1.61
CA PRO A 73 12.39 -17.34 -2.58
C PRO A 73 11.89 -17.70 -3.99
N GLY A 74 12.43 -17.03 -5.01
CA GLY A 74 12.03 -17.22 -6.40
C GLY A 74 10.66 -16.65 -6.78
N SER A 75 9.97 -15.93 -5.88
CA SER A 75 8.74 -15.21 -6.21
C SER A 75 8.96 -14.03 -7.16
N GLU A 76 7.95 -13.72 -7.97
CA GLU A 76 7.85 -12.45 -8.71
C GLU A 76 7.03 -11.45 -7.89
N VAL A 77 7.63 -10.32 -7.55
CA VAL A 77 7.07 -9.30 -6.65
C VAL A 77 6.84 -8.00 -7.41
N LEU A 78 5.69 -7.37 -7.19
CA LEU A 78 5.38 -6.02 -7.64
C LEU A 78 5.28 -5.08 -6.42
N ASP A 79 6.17 -4.10 -6.31
CA ASP A 79 6.16 -3.08 -5.28
C ASP A 79 5.52 -1.79 -5.81
N ILE A 80 4.28 -1.53 -5.40
CA ILE A 80 3.51 -0.38 -5.87
C ILE A 80 3.65 0.83 -4.97
N MET A 81 3.77 2.00 -5.60
CA MET A 81 4.06 3.25 -4.90
C MET A 81 5.38 3.14 -4.13
N SER A 82 6.34 2.47 -4.77
CA SER A 82 7.69 2.25 -4.29
C SER A 82 8.50 3.54 -4.32
N SER A 83 9.58 3.54 -3.56
CA SER A 83 10.57 4.60 -3.48
C SER A 83 11.97 3.97 -3.61
N TRP A 84 13.00 4.62 -3.08
CA TRP A 84 14.39 4.15 -3.12
C TRP A 84 14.68 2.95 -2.19
N VAL A 85 13.72 2.52 -1.35
CA VAL A 85 13.83 1.32 -0.49
C VAL A 85 12.50 0.58 -0.44
N SER A 86 12.51 -0.73 -0.74
CA SER A 86 11.33 -1.62 -0.64
C SER A 86 11.20 -2.38 0.68
N HIS A 87 12.19 -2.28 1.58
CA HIS A 87 12.26 -3.01 2.87
C HIS A 87 12.21 -4.54 2.74
N LEU A 88 12.59 -5.07 1.57
CA LEU A 88 12.68 -6.51 1.34
C LEU A 88 13.85 -7.12 2.14
N PRO A 89 13.68 -8.33 2.72
CA PRO A 89 14.78 -9.07 3.34
C PRO A 89 15.93 -9.27 2.36
N LYS A 90 17.17 -9.02 2.80
CA LYS A 90 18.35 -9.03 1.93
C LYS A 90 18.74 -10.46 1.52
N GLU A 91 18.48 -11.40 2.40
CA GLU A 91 18.80 -12.82 2.30
C GLU A 91 17.82 -13.61 1.43
N ILE A 92 16.69 -13.02 1.02
CA ILE A 92 15.74 -13.66 0.12
C ILE A 92 16.04 -13.21 -1.31
N GLU A 93 16.33 -14.19 -2.15
CA GLU A 93 16.45 -14.02 -3.60
C GLU A 93 15.07 -14.15 -4.24
N PHE A 94 14.63 -13.10 -4.90
CA PHE A 94 13.42 -13.08 -5.70
C PHE A 94 13.76 -13.35 -7.16
N LYS A 95 12.84 -13.96 -7.91
CA LYS A 95 13.02 -14.16 -9.34
C LYS A 95 12.98 -12.84 -10.09
N LYS A 96 12.12 -11.93 -9.62
CA LYS A 96 11.91 -10.60 -10.20
C LYS A 96 11.23 -9.70 -9.18
N VAL A 97 11.67 -8.46 -9.06
CA VAL A 97 11.07 -7.39 -8.28
C VAL A 97 10.85 -6.19 -9.19
N VAL A 98 9.59 -5.83 -9.37
CA VAL A 98 9.19 -4.72 -10.24
C VAL A 98 8.68 -3.57 -9.39
N GLY A 99 9.23 -2.39 -9.59
CA GLY A 99 8.79 -1.18 -8.90
C GLY A 99 7.78 -0.37 -9.71
N HIS A 100 6.86 0.28 -9.01
CA HIS A 100 5.96 1.26 -9.57
C HIS A 100 5.96 2.52 -8.72
N GLY A 101 6.06 3.69 -9.33
CA GLY A 101 5.98 4.96 -8.61
C GLY A 101 5.87 6.17 -9.53
N LEU A 102 6.10 7.35 -8.97
CA LEU A 102 6.03 8.64 -9.69
C LEU A 102 7.38 9.34 -9.83
N ASP A 103 8.36 8.99 -9.00
CA ASP A 103 9.71 9.56 -9.02
C ASP A 103 10.72 8.55 -9.57
N SER A 104 11.22 8.80 -10.79
CA SER A 104 12.23 7.95 -11.42
C SER A 104 13.58 7.97 -10.69
N GLN A 105 13.93 9.07 -10.02
CA GLN A 105 15.21 9.19 -9.31
C GLN A 105 15.22 8.35 -8.04
N GLU A 106 14.09 8.31 -7.33
CA GLU A 106 13.94 7.42 -6.17
C GLU A 106 13.97 5.96 -6.60
N LEU A 107 13.17 5.59 -7.61
CA LEU A 107 13.09 4.21 -8.08
C LEU A 107 14.43 3.70 -8.64
N ALA A 108 15.17 4.54 -9.38
CA ALA A 108 16.50 4.19 -9.90
C ALA A 108 17.55 3.96 -8.80
N LYS A 109 17.33 4.50 -7.60
CA LYS A 109 18.21 4.29 -6.43
C LYS A 109 17.85 3.06 -5.62
N ASN A 110 16.74 2.37 -5.93
CA ASN A 110 16.32 1.19 -5.20
C ASN A 110 17.10 -0.05 -5.66
N PRO A 111 18.03 -0.59 -4.84
CA PRO A 111 18.88 -1.70 -5.24
C PRO A 111 18.14 -3.03 -5.29
N ARG A 112 16.87 -3.07 -4.88
CA ARG A 112 16.06 -4.29 -4.87
C ARG A 112 15.22 -4.45 -6.14
N LEU A 113 15.09 -3.43 -6.98
CA LEU A 113 14.26 -3.48 -8.18
C LEU A 113 15.08 -3.98 -9.38
N ASP A 114 14.52 -4.91 -10.15
CA ASP A 114 15.07 -5.31 -11.45
C ASP A 114 14.72 -4.29 -12.53
N TYR A 115 13.51 -3.73 -12.47
CA TYR A 115 13.10 -2.58 -13.26
C TYR A 115 11.92 -1.87 -12.60
N PHE A 116 11.58 -0.69 -13.11
CA PHE A 116 10.42 0.06 -12.64
C PHE A 116 9.67 0.72 -13.80
N PHE A 117 8.43 1.12 -13.53
CA PHE A 117 7.63 1.92 -14.45
C PHE A 117 6.96 3.08 -13.70
N LEU A 118 6.74 4.17 -14.44
CA LEU A 118 6.15 5.38 -13.91
C LEU A 118 4.69 5.45 -14.31
N LYS A 119 3.79 5.52 -13.33
CA LYS A 119 2.36 5.68 -13.60
C LYS A 119 1.65 6.35 -12.44
N ASP A 120 0.71 7.24 -12.75
CA ASP A 120 -0.17 7.82 -11.75
C ASP A 120 -1.44 6.99 -11.63
N LEU A 121 -1.51 6.17 -10.57
CA LEU A 121 -2.68 5.35 -10.26
C LEU A 121 -3.91 6.16 -9.85
N ASN A 122 -3.80 7.47 -9.60
CA ASN A 122 -4.98 8.32 -9.45
C ASN A 122 -5.57 8.74 -10.80
N GLN A 123 -4.77 8.76 -11.88
CA GLN A 123 -5.21 9.08 -13.24
C GLN A 123 -5.59 7.83 -14.04
N ASN A 124 -4.72 6.81 -14.05
CA ASN A 124 -4.93 5.55 -14.75
C ASN A 124 -4.57 4.37 -13.85
N GLN A 125 -5.56 3.57 -13.47
CA GLN A 125 -5.41 2.47 -12.52
C GLN A 125 -4.91 1.16 -13.14
N GLU A 126 -4.88 1.05 -14.48
CA GLU A 126 -4.54 -0.18 -15.17
C GLU A 126 -3.02 -0.37 -15.25
N PHE A 127 -2.53 -1.56 -14.87
CA PHE A 127 -1.14 -1.94 -15.08
C PHE A 127 -0.97 -2.48 -16.50
N GLU A 128 0.08 -2.05 -17.19
CA GLU A 128 0.47 -2.59 -18.51
C GLU A 128 1.21 -3.92 -18.32
N MET A 129 0.52 -4.85 -17.65
CA MET A 129 1.05 -6.15 -17.22
C MET A 129 0.02 -7.22 -17.49
N GLU A 130 0.48 -8.43 -17.76
CA GLU A 130 -0.40 -9.57 -17.96
C GLU A 130 -1.15 -9.94 -16.67
N LYS A 131 -2.26 -10.68 -16.83
CA LYS A 131 -2.96 -11.25 -15.68
C LYS A 131 -2.10 -12.35 -15.05
N CYS A 132 -2.24 -12.57 -13.75
CA CYS A 132 -1.56 -13.66 -13.05
C CYS A 132 -0.02 -13.67 -13.21
N SER A 133 0.62 -12.51 -13.22
CA SER A 133 2.07 -12.37 -13.41
C SER A 133 2.87 -12.35 -12.11
N PHE A 134 2.27 -11.99 -10.98
CA PHE A 134 3.00 -11.79 -9.72
C PHE A 134 2.56 -12.74 -8.61
N ASP A 135 3.52 -13.22 -7.84
CA ASP A 135 3.29 -14.01 -6.62
C ASP A 135 2.91 -13.13 -5.44
N ALA A 136 3.43 -11.89 -5.42
CA ALA A 136 3.10 -10.91 -4.40
C ALA A 136 3.04 -9.48 -4.95
N VAL A 137 2.15 -8.68 -4.38
CA VAL A 137 2.08 -7.23 -4.55
C VAL A 137 2.28 -6.58 -3.19
N LEU A 138 3.11 -5.55 -3.11
CA LEU A 138 3.45 -4.81 -1.90
C LEU A 138 2.99 -3.35 -2.04
N CYS A 139 2.46 -2.76 -0.98
CA CYS A 139 2.17 -1.33 -0.91
C CYS A 139 2.53 -0.82 0.49
N THR A 140 3.68 -0.14 0.59
CA THR A 140 4.26 0.30 1.86
C THR A 140 4.01 1.78 2.09
N VAL A 141 3.27 2.11 3.16
CA VAL A 141 3.02 3.46 3.69
C VAL A 141 2.43 4.42 2.63
N SER A 142 1.74 3.87 1.63
CA SER A 142 1.34 4.65 0.45
C SER A 142 -0.13 4.48 0.05
N VAL A 143 -0.83 3.48 0.60
CA VAL A 143 -2.22 3.16 0.20
C VAL A 143 -3.18 4.34 0.41
N HIS A 144 -2.91 5.21 1.39
CA HIS A 144 -3.73 6.37 1.75
C HIS A 144 -3.77 7.45 0.65
N TYR A 145 -2.81 7.44 -0.27
CA TYR A 145 -2.74 8.42 -1.36
C TYR A 145 -3.61 8.04 -2.58
N LEU A 146 -4.15 6.82 -2.60
CA LEU A 146 -4.98 6.32 -3.69
C LEU A 146 -6.43 6.80 -3.54
N GLN A 147 -6.94 7.48 -4.57
CA GLN A 147 -8.31 7.99 -4.61
C GLN A 147 -9.31 6.91 -5.06
N GLN A 148 -8.88 5.99 -5.94
CA GLN A 148 -9.74 4.97 -6.56
C GLN A 148 -9.38 3.56 -6.10
N LEU A 149 -9.30 3.34 -4.77
CA LEU A 149 -8.90 2.07 -4.15
C LEU A 149 -9.56 0.83 -4.77
N LYS A 150 -10.87 0.89 -5.04
CA LYS A 150 -11.61 -0.25 -5.63
C LYS A 150 -11.04 -0.66 -6.99
N LYS A 151 -10.73 0.30 -7.86
CA LYS A 151 -10.19 0.03 -9.19
C LYS A 151 -8.75 -0.45 -9.10
N VAL A 152 -7.94 0.20 -8.26
CA VAL A 152 -6.55 -0.24 -8.05
C VAL A 152 -6.50 -1.65 -7.47
N PHE A 153 -7.37 -1.99 -6.52
CA PHE A 153 -7.42 -3.33 -5.93
C PHE A 153 -7.93 -4.38 -6.91
N ALA A 154 -8.88 -4.04 -7.78
CA ALA A 154 -9.29 -4.92 -8.88
C ALA A 154 -8.11 -5.21 -9.82
N GLU A 155 -7.30 -4.20 -10.10
CA GLU A 155 -6.13 -4.37 -10.95
C GLU A 155 -5.01 -5.18 -10.28
N ILE A 156 -4.76 -4.94 -9.00
CA ILE A 156 -3.85 -5.76 -8.18
C ILE A 156 -4.31 -7.22 -8.20
N PHE A 157 -5.62 -7.46 -8.04
CA PHE A 157 -6.17 -8.81 -8.11
C PHE A 157 -5.98 -9.45 -9.49
N ARG A 158 -6.13 -8.67 -10.57
CA ARG A 158 -5.92 -9.15 -11.95
C ARG A 158 -4.48 -9.63 -12.18
N VAL A 159 -3.49 -8.89 -11.70
CA VAL A 159 -2.06 -9.21 -11.92
C VAL A 159 -1.52 -10.25 -10.95
N LEU A 160 -2.21 -10.54 -9.84
CA LEU A 160 -1.83 -11.60 -8.91
C LEU A 160 -2.11 -12.98 -9.49
N LYS A 161 -1.14 -13.90 -9.33
CA LYS A 161 -1.32 -15.33 -9.57
C LYS A 161 -2.40 -15.88 -8.61
N PRO A 162 -3.11 -16.95 -8.97
CA PRO A 162 -3.99 -17.65 -8.03
C PRO A 162 -3.22 -18.02 -6.74
N GLY A 163 -3.74 -17.59 -5.59
CA GLY A 163 -3.06 -17.78 -4.29
C GLY A 163 -1.93 -16.78 -4.00
N GLY A 164 -1.74 -15.78 -4.85
CA GLY A 164 -0.79 -14.68 -4.63
C GLY A 164 -1.20 -13.76 -3.49
N LEU A 165 -0.23 -13.02 -2.95
CA LEU A 165 -0.40 -12.21 -1.75
C LEU A 165 -0.42 -10.71 -2.08
N PHE A 166 -1.40 -9.99 -1.55
CA PHE A 166 -1.32 -8.54 -1.46
C PHE A 166 -1.03 -8.11 -0.02
N ILE A 167 0.10 -7.43 0.19
CA ILE A 167 0.52 -6.93 1.51
C ILE A 167 0.48 -5.40 1.49
N VAL A 168 -0.30 -4.84 2.42
CA VAL A 168 -0.41 -3.40 2.64
C VAL A 168 0.08 -3.11 4.04
N SER A 169 1.06 -2.22 4.15
CA SER A 169 1.58 -1.74 5.44
C SER A 169 1.40 -0.24 5.55
N PHE A 170 1.09 0.23 6.76
CA PHE A 170 0.95 1.65 7.07
C PHE A 170 1.35 1.93 8.51
N SER A 171 1.85 3.15 8.74
CA SER A 171 2.18 3.64 10.08
C SER A 171 1.11 4.64 10.55
N ASN A 172 0.96 4.78 11.87
CA ASN A 172 0.03 5.77 12.45
C ASN A 172 0.62 7.20 12.40
N ARG A 173 1.84 7.38 11.91
CA ARG A 173 2.45 8.70 11.67
C ARG A 173 2.06 9.19 10.27
N LEU A 174 0.80 9.56 10.12
CA LEU A 174 0.25 10.08 8.88
C LEU A 174 0.65 11.54 8.69
N PHE A 175 1.10 11.89 7.48
CA PHE A 175 1.21 13.27 7.06
C PHE A 175 -0.21 13.86 6.98
N TYR A 176 -0.61 14.59 8.02
CA TYR A 176 -1.96 15.10 8.27
C TYR A 176 -2.57 15.97 7.15
N GLU A 177 -1.77 16.45 6.20
CA GLU A 177 -2.18 17.44 5.19
C GLU A 177 -2.96 16.85 3.99
N LYS A 178 -2.97 15.53 3.78
CA LYS A 178 -3.49 14.92 2.53
C LYS A 178 -4.55 13.84 2.68
N GLU A 179 -5.08 13.58 3.88
CA GLU A 179 -6.05 12.51 4.07
C GLU A 179 -7.45 12.82 3.51
N ILE A 180 -8.01 11.80 2.86
CA ILE A 180 -9.41 11.72 2.50
C ILE A 180 -10.24 11.50 3.78
N GLY A 181 -11.32 12.27 3.98
CA GLY A 181 -12.06 12.35 5.25
C GLY A 181 -12.59 11.04 5.86
N ALA A 182 -12.63 9.94 5.13
CA ALA A 182 -13.04 8.64 5.66
C ALA A 182 -12.09 8.05 6.71
N TRP A 183 -10.80 8.40 6.68
CA TRP A 183 -9.84 7.95 7.70
C TRP A 183 -9.95 8.76 9.00
N ARG A 184 -10.45 10.01 8.94
CA ARG A 184 -10.71 10.84 10.13
C ARG A 184 -11.80 10.28 11.05
N GLU A 185 -12.83 9.65 10.49
CA GLU A 185 -13.97 9.15 11.27
C GLU A 185 -13.71 7.75 11.87
N GLY A 186 -12.69 7.04 11.40
CA GLY A 186 -12.31 5.70 11.89
C GLY A 186 -11.36 5.70 13.10
N SER A 187 -10.68 6.82 13.37
CA SER A 187 -9.86 7.00 14.58
C SER A 187 -10.73 7.52 15.72
N GLY A 188 -11.38 6.61 16.45
CA GLY A 188 -12.10 6.90 17.69
C GLY A 188 -11.24 7.36 18.87
N TYR A 189 -10.14 8.07 18.61
CA TYR A 189 -9.29 8.72 19.62
C TYR A 189 -9.06 10.18 19.21
N CYS A 190 -10.15 10.93 19.18
CA CYS A 190 -10.07 12.38 19.30
C CYS A 190 -9.70 12.66 20.76
N TRP A 191 -8.44 13.03 21.00
CA TRP A 191 -8.10 13.73 22.22
C TRP A 191 -8.84 15.08 22.18
N ASP A 192 -9.88 15.17 22.99
CA ASP A 192 -10.61 16.40 23.29
C ASP A 192 -9.63 17.35 23.99
N ASN A 193 -9.14 18.36 23.28
CA ASN A 193 -8.33 19.44 23.85
C ASN A 193 -9.24 20.48 24.54
N ARG A 194 -10.14 20.03 25.41
CA ARG A 194 -10.97 20.90 26.26
C ARG A 194 -11.01 20.43 27.70
N LEU A 195 -9.84 20.23 28.32
CA LEU A 195 -9.70 20.27 29.78
C LEU A 195 -8.25 20.62 30.16
N LEU A 196 -7.85 21.86 29.90
CA LEU A 196 -6.85 22.58 30.69
C LEU A 196 -7.24 24.06 30.67
N ASP A 197 -8.23 24.39 31.51
CA ASP A 197 -8.27 25.53 32.44
C ASP A 197 -9.31 25.21 33.52
#